data_AF-A0A2D7HKF1-F1
#
_entry.id   AF-A0A2D7HKF1-F1
#
_cell.length_a   1.000
_cell.length_b   1.000
_cell.length_c   1.000
_cell.angle_alpha   90.00
_cell.angle_beta   90.00
_cell.angle_gamma   90.00
#
_symmetry.space_group_name_H-M   'P 1'
#
loop_
_entity.id
_entity.type
_entity.pdbx_description
1 polymer ?
#
loop_
_entity_poly.entity_id
_entity_poly.type
_entity_poly.pdbx_seq_one_letter_code
_entity_poly.pdbx_strand_id
1 'polypeptide(L)'
;MQQQIGELAIADEPTQSVAKSTSSTDSPSVTKEGPQAATYVGRQQCAECHRENFEQHAAHGHASTFSEVAETDLPDIFDQQTFDGGESYGTYQYSKDSSGNLTVSLLADESPSNLPLQYVLGSGHNARTILTLNRASDGVTEGIEHRVSCYPNQRLGMTVGHSEKKATRDLEKFGDVTRGELTQRCVYCHTTTGILTEGRIDRLVSNVNCEKCHGPGSEHVRQARELKDPPPYSVGDAAWDVESEIQLCGDCHRLPRSITKQELRDYPNTLARFQPVGMLRSKCYLASNREMKCSTCHDPHQSVHGISQHAHEQKCIQCHDSNDSSHTICPVSAEANCIKCHMPVVPQEQDIELHDHWIRVHED
;
A
#
# COMPACT_ATOMS: atom_id res chain seq x y z
N MET A 1 -53.83 -15.59 -8.52
CA MET A 1 -53.28 -16.90 -8.12
C MET A 1 -51.98 -16.61 -7.39
N GLN A 2 -51.98 -16.77 -6.06
CA GLN A 2 -50.87 -16.50 -5.16
C GLN A 2 -49.74 -17.52 -5.35
N GLN A 3 -48.48 -17.07 -5.39
CA GLN A 3 -47.26 -17.82 -5.05
C GLN A 3 -46.25 -16.77 -4.57
N GLN A 4 -46.18 -16.46 -3.27
CA GLN A 4 -45.45 -17.16 -2.20
C GLN A 4 -43.93 -17.04 -2.32
N ILE A 5 -43.46 -15.95 -1.73
CA ILE A 5 -42.12 -15.62 -1.27
C ILE A 5 -41.64 -16.67 -0.25
N GLY A 6 -40.48 -17.27 -0.49
CA GLY A 6 -39.77 -18.15 0.45
C GLY A 6 -38.58 -17.42 1.06
N GLU A 7 -38.65 -17.17 2.37
CA GLU A 7 -37.54 -16.73 3.21
C GLU A 7 -36.53 -17.87 3.39
N LEU A 8 -35.24 -17.59 3.13
CA LEU A 8 -34.14 -18.46 3.54
C LEU A 8 -33.62 -17.98 4.90
N ALA A 9 -33.98 -18.73 5.95
CA ALA A 9 -33.45 -18.59 7.29
C ALA A 9 -32.00 -19.10 7.36
N ILE A 10 -31.13 -18.28 7.96
CA ILE A 10 -29.76 -18.62 8.33
C ILE A 10 -29.84 -19.38 9.65
N ALA A 11 -29.31 -20.61 9.69
CA ALA A 11 -29.24 -21.41 10.91
C ALA A 11 -27.93 -21.11 11.66
N ASP A 12 -28.07 -20.58 12.87
CA ASP A 12 -27.05 -20.56 13.92
C ASP A 12 -26.84 -21.97 14.49
N GLU A 13 -25.60 -22.46 14.52
CA GLU A 13 -25.22 -23.63 15.31
C GLU A 13 -24.61 -23.23 16.66
N PRO A 14 -25.00 -23.87 17.78
CA PRO A 14 -24.54 -23.50 19.12
C PRO A 14 -23.19 -24.13 19.48
N THR A 15 -22.32 -23.30 20.06
CA THR A 15 -21.04 -23.66 20.68
C THR A 15 -21.25 -24.48 21.96
N GLN A 16 -20.80 -25.74 21.96
CA GLN A 16 -20.72 -26.57 23.17
C GLN A 16 -19.40 -26.34 23.90
N SER A 17 -19.48 -25.75 25.10
CA SER A 17 -18.39 -25.68 26.06
C SER A 17 -18.18 -27.03 26.75
N VAL A 18 -17.01 -27.64 26.58
CA VAL A 18 -16.60 -28.80 27.38
C VAL A 18 -15.53 -28.36 28.38
N ALA A 19 -15.94 -28.24 29.64
CA ALA A 19 -15.06 -28.08 30.78
C ALA A 19 -14.25 -29.37 30.99
N LYS A 20 -12.91 -29.26 31.09
CA LYS A 20 -12.03 -30.34 31.53
C LYS A 20 -11.45 -30.01 32.90
N SER A 21 -11.64 -30.98 33.79
CA SER A 21 -11.25 -31.05 35.18
C SER A 21 -9.75 -30.95 35.40
N THR A 22 -9.37 -30.29 36.48
CA THR A 22 -8.04 -30.22 37.06
C THR A 22 -7.68 -31.53 37.76
N SER A 23 -6.49 -32.08 37.47
CA SER A 23 -5.78 -32.97 38.39
C SER A 23 -4.28 -32.71 38.28
N SER A 24 -3.74 -32.19 39.37
CA SER A 24 -2.34 -31.90 39.61
C SER A 24 -1.52 -33.17 39.90
N THR A 25 -0.39 -33.34 39.23
CA THR A 25 0.76 -34.07 39.77
C THR A 25 2.04 -33.37 39.30
N ASP A 26 2.78 -32.84 40.28
CA ASP A 26 4.08 -32.20 40.15
C ASP A 26 5.16 -33.18 39.66
N SER A 27 5.95 -32.75 38.68
CA SER A 27 7.32 -33.19 38.46
C SER A 27 8.08 -32.06 37.76
N PRO A 28 9.34 -31.77 38.13
CA PRO A 28 10.05 -30.59 37.67
C PRO A 28 10.48 -30.80 36.21
N SER A 29 9.66 -30.34 35.28
CA SER A 29 10.01 -30.25 33.87
C SER A 29 10.93 -29.05 33.68
N VAL A 30 12.19 -29.33 33.35
CA VAL A 30 13.10 -28.37 32.73
C VAL A 30 12.38 -27.77 31.53
N THR A 31 11.96 -26.52 31.63
CA THR A 31 11.38 -25.77 30.52
C THR A 31 12.49 -25.54 29.49
N LYS A 32 12.54 -26.39 28.46
CA LYS A 32 13.11 -25.97 27.17
C LYS A 32 12.29 -24.76 26.74
N GLU A 33 12.90 -23.59 26.75
CA GLU A 33 12.36 -22.41 26.09
C GLU A 33 12.00 -22.82 24.65
N GLY A 34 10.74 -22.62 24.28
CA GLY A 34 10.30 -22.81 22.90
C GLY A 34 11.10 -21.87 21.98
N PRO A 35 11.14 -22.15 20.66
CA PRO A 35 11.82 -21.26 19.73
C PRO A 35 11.28 -19.85 19.89
N GLN A 36 12.17 -18.92 20.21
CA GLN A 36 11.86 -17.49 20.35
C GLN A 36 11.25 -16.99 19.04
N ALA A 37 10.15 -16.23 19.12
CA ALA A 37 9.52 -15.67 17.92
C ALA A 37 10.50 -14.76 17.18
N ALA A 38 10.60 -14.89 15.85
CA ALA A 38 11.47 -14.08 15.03
C ALA A 38 11.12 -12.59 15.18
N THR A 39 12.16 -11.77 15.38
CA THR A 39 12.10 -10.31 15.50
C THR A 39 12.65 -9.61 14.26
N TYR A 40 12.28 -8.33 14.11
CA TYR A 40 12.78 -7.45 13.07
C TYR A 40 14.22 -7.02 13.38
N VAL A 41 15.10 -7.08 12.37
CA VAL A 41 16.52 -6.71 12.48
C VAL A 41 16.86 -5.40 11.80
N GLY A 42 15.94 -4.86 11.00
CA GLY A 42 16.12 -3.63 10.25
C GLY A 42 16.91 -3.85 8.95
N ARG A 43 16.57 -3.06 7.92
CA ARG A 43 17.11 -3.22 6.56
C ARG A 43 18.62 -3.15 6.44
N GLN A 44 19.31 -2.46 7.36
CA GLN A 44 20.76 -2.34 7.33
C GLN A 44 21.44 -3.71 7.54
N GLN A 45 20.84 -4.57 8.36
CA GLN A 45 21.33 -5.93 8.56
C GLN A 45 21.29 -6.75 7.26
N CYS A 46 20.33 -6.48 6.37
CA CYS A 46 20.21 -7.13 5.07
C CYS A 46 21.33 -6.70 4.10
N ALA A 47 21.82 -5.46 4.19
CA ALA A 47 22.84 -4.89 3.30
C ALA A 47 24.23 -5.53 3.46
N GLU A 48 24.47 -6.25 4.56
CA GLU A 48 25.70 -6.99 4.82
C GLU A 48 25.90 -8.12 3.80
N CYS A 49 24.81 -8.78 3.38
CA CYS A 49 24.85 -9.91 2.45
C CYS A 49 24.17 -9.62 1.10
N HIS A 50 23.13 -8.77 1.07
CA HIS A 50 22.32 -8.48 -0.12
C HIS A 50 22.51 -7.04 -0.60
N ARG A 51 23.75 -6.66 -0.90
CA ARG A 51 24.12 -5.27 -1.23
C ARG A 51 23.37 -4.73 -2.45
N GLU A 52 23.31 -5.51 -3.52
CA GLU A 52 22.67 -5.10 -4.77
C GLU A 52 21.17 -4.82 -4.59
N ASN A 53 20.42 -5.77 -4.02
CA ASN A 53 19.00 -5.60 -3.73
C ASN A 53 18.75 -4.41 -2.80
N PHE A 54 19.63 -4.19 -1.81
CA PHE A 54 19.51 -3.06 -0.90
C PHE A 54 19.65 -1.72 -1.63
N GLU A 55 20.62 -1.60 -2.54
CA GLU A 55 20.88 -0.39 -3.32
C GLU A 55 19.74 -0.12 -4.31
N GLN A 56 19.26 -1.14 -5.02
CA GLN A 56 18.09 -1.03 -5.90
C GLN A 56 16.85 -0.59 -5.12
N HIS A 57 16.57 -1.25 -3.98
CA HIS A 57 15.42 -0.94 -3.15
C HIS A 57 15.50 0.48 -2.54
N ALA A 58 16.70 0.98 -2.22
CA ALA A 58 16.88 2.34 -1.72
C ALA A 58 16.42 3.41 -2.72
N ALA A 59 16.43 3.13 -4.02
CA ALA A 59 15.89 3.99 -5.07
C ALA A 59 14.41 3.72 -5.41
N HIS A 60 13.81 2.67 -4.83
CA HIS A 60 12.40 2.34 -5.02
C HIS A 60 11.51 3.23 -4.15
N GLY A 61 10.33 3.62 -4.65
CA GLY A 61 9.36 4.40 -3.87
C GLY A 61 8.87 3.71 -2.59
N HIS A 62 9.12 2.40 -2.42
CA HIS A 62 8.80 1.65 -1.21
C HIS A 62 9.69 2.07 -0.03
N ALA A 63 10.92 2.49 -0.32
CA ALA A 63 11.87 2.98 0.67
C ALA A 63 11.55 4.38 1.22
N SER A 64 10.51 5.05 0.73
CA SER A 64 10.15 6.42 1.11
C SER A 64 8.63 6.64 1.29
N THR A 65 7.85 5.59 1.55
CA THR A 65 6.39 5.69 1.69
C THR A 65 5.91 6.38 2.96
N PHE A 66 6.76 6.55 3.98
CA PHE A 66 6.36 7.08 5.28
C PHE A 66 7.48 7.85 5.99
N SER A 67 7.14 9.05 6.48
CA SER A 67 8.03 9.89 7.30
C SER A 67 7.22 10.66 8.34
N GLU A 68 7.87 11.13 9.41
CA GLU A 68 7.32 12.21 10.22
C GLU A 68 7.42 13.53 9.44
N VAL A 69 6.41 14.41 9.53
CA VAL A 69 6.37 15.68 8.80
C VAL A 69 7.60 16.54 9.12
N ALA A 70 8.03 16.57 10.39
CA ALA A 70 9.19 17.33 10.85
C ALA A 70 10.53 16.86 10.23
N GLU A 71 10.60 15.63 9.71
CA GLU A 71 11.79 15.07 9.05
C GLU A 71 11.81 15.32 7.53
N THR A 72 10.84 16.08 7.01
CA THR A 72 10.70 16.37 5.58
C THR A 72 10.91 17.85 5.28
N ASP A 73 10.88 18.20 3.99
CA ASP A 73 10.82 19.56 3.48
C ASP A 73 9.38 20.14 3.50
N LEU A 74 8.36 19.36 3.87
CA LEU A 74 6.97 19.82 3.88
C LEU A 74 6.73 21.01 4.81
N PRO A 75 7.31 21.10 6.02
CA PRO A 75 7.18 22.29 6.84
C PRO A 75 7.60 23.56 6.11
N ASP A 76 8.66 23.52 5.30
CA ASP A 76 9.13 24.69 4.53
C ASP A 76 8.25 24.97 3.30
N ILE A 77 7.73 23.93 2.65
CA ILE A 77 6.85 24.07 1.48
C ILE A 77 5.49 24.68 1.89
N PHE A 78 4.93 24.21 3.00
CA PHE A 78 3.60 24.63 3.45
C PHE A 78 3.62 25.90 4.30
N ASP A 79 4.72 26.29 4.94
CA ASP A 79 4.73 27.46 5.83
C ASP A 79 4.21 28.71 5.11
N GLN A 80 3.28 29.42 5.76
CA GLN A 80 2.62 30.63 5.27
C GLN A 80 1.79 30.45 3.99
N GLN A 81 1.62 29.23 3.49
CA GLN A 81 0.73 28.94 2.38
C GLN A 81 -0.73 29.00 2.83
N THR A 82 -1.58 29.38 1.88
CA THR A 82 -3.02 29.18 1.98
C THR A 82 -3.50 28.31 0.83
N PHE A 83 -4.59 27.58 1.05
CA PHE A 83 -5.21 26.76 0.01
C PHE A 83 -6.72 26.86 0.11
N ASP A 84 -7.38 27.23 -0.99
CA ASP A 84 -8.83 27.26 -1.06
C ASP A 84 -9.36 25.84 -1.25
N GLY A 85 -9.92 25.26 -0.19
CA GLY A 85 -10.58 23.97 -0.24
C GLY A 85 -11.91 24.00 -0.99
N GLY A 86 -12.48 25.17 -1.27
CA GLY A 86 -13.81 25.37 -1.84
C GLY A 86 -14.89 25.59 -0.78
N GLU A 87 -16.10 25.94 -1.23
CA GLU A 87 -17.22 26.38 -0.37
C GLU A 87 -17.56 25.37 0.75
N SER A 88 -17.43 24.07 0.48
CA SER A 88 -17.76 23.01 1.45
C SER A 88 -16.72 22.84 2.56
N TYR A 89 -15.54 23.45 2.44
CA TYR A 89 -14.41 23.16 3.32
C TYR A 89 -13.73 24.42 3.88
N GLY A 90 -13.73 25.52 3.12
CA GLY A 90 -13.08 26.77 3.49
C GLY A 90 -11.63 26.88 3.04
N THR A 91 -10.98 27.96 3.44
CA THR A 91 -9.59 28.25 3.12
C THR A 91 -8.67 27.80 4.26
N TYR A 92 -7.76 26.89 3.96
CA TYR A 92 -6.74 26.44 4.90
C TYR A 92 -5.61 27.45 4.98
N GLN A 93 -5.08 27.65 6.18
CA GLN A 93 -3.85 28.38 6.44
C GLN A 93 -2.86 27.46 7.15
N TYR A 94 -1.63 27.43 6.65
CA TYR A 94 -0.56 26.60 7.19
C TYR A 94 0.47 27.47 7.90
N SER A 95 0.97 26.96 9.02
CA SER A 95 2.00 27.65 9.79
C SER A 95 2.97 26.67 10.43
N LYS A 96 4.25 26.99 10.32
CA LYS A 96 5.34 26.28 10.96
C LYS A 96 5.82 27.04 12.19
N ASP A 97 5.93 26.35 13.33
CA ASP A 97 6.47 26.95 14.54
C ASP A 97 8.02 26.98 14.57
N SER A 98 8.59 27.58 15.61
CA SER A 98 10.06 27.67 15.78
C SER A 98 10.75 26.32 15.99
N SER A 99 10.01 25.27 16.32
CA SER A 99 10.51 23.89 16.47
C SER A 99 10.36 23.09 15.17
N GLY A 100 9.83 23.70 14.10
CA GLY A 100 9.60 23.06 12.81
C GLY A 100 8.28 22.28 12.73
N ASN A 101 7.42 22.34 13.75
CA ASN A 101 6.13 21.66 13.70
C ASN A 101 5.18 22.41 12.77
N LEU A 102 4.58 21.68 11.83
CA LEU A 102 3.61 22.23 10.90
C LEU A 102 2.19 22.04 11.45
N THR A 103 1.38 23.09 11.34
CA THR A 103 -0.04 23.08 11.72
C THR A 103 -0.91 23.66 10.61
N VAL A 104 -2.19 23.27 10.62
CA VAL A 104 -3.22 23.81 9.73
C VAL A 104 -4.40 24.36 10.52
N SER A 105 -4.97 25.46 10.05
CA SER A 105 -6.23 26.04 10.54
C SER A 105 -7.13 26.49 9.39
N LEU A 106 -8.37 26.83 9.70
CA LEU A 106 -9.30 27.46 8.75
C LEU A 106 -9.32 28.97 8.98
N LEU A 107 -9.13 29.74 7.90
CA LEU A 107 -9.02 31.20 7.97
C LEU A 107 -10.31 31.89 8.42
N ALA A 108 -11.47 31.27 8.20
CA ALA A 108 -12.78 31.80 8.57
C ALA A 108 -13.13 31.62 10.06
N ASP A 109 -12.36 30.82 10.81
CA ASP A 109 -12.65 30.56 12.22
C ASP A 109 -12.16 31.75 13.08
N GLU A 110 -13.07 32.34 13.87
CA GLU A 110 -12.72 33.45 14.78
C GLU A 110 -11.77 33.02 15.92
N SER A 111 -11.69 31.71 16.19
CA SER A 111 -10.75 31.09 17.13
C SER A 111 -10.22 29.79 16.52
N PRO A 112 -9.26 29.89 15.59
CA PRO A 112 -8.84 28.75 14.78
C PRO A 112 -8.26 27.64 15.65
N SER A 113 -8.81 26.42 15.49
CA SER A 113 -8.20 25.23 16.05
C SER A 113 -7.02 24.82 15.16
N ASN A 114 -5.80 24.99 15.67
CA ASN A 114 -4.60 24.54 14.96
C ASN A 114 -4.46 23.03 15.09
N LEU A 115 -4.63 22.31 13.97
CA LEU A 115 -4.40 20.87 13.92
C LEU A 115 -2.93 20.59 13.59
N PRO A 116 -2.25 19.73 14.37
CA PRO A 116 -0.88 19.33 14.08
C PRO A 116 -0.83 18.41 12.86
N LEU A 117 0.15 18.62 11.99
CA LEU A 117 0.45 17.77 10.84
C LEU A 117 1.62 16.84 11.22
N GLN A 118 1.35 15.54 11.35
CA GLN A 118 2.25 14.62 12.06
C GLN A 118 3.05 13.71 11.12
N TYR A 119 2.37 13.06 10.17
CA TYR A 119 2.96 12.03 9.32
C TYR A 119 2.74 12.31 7.84
N VAL A 120 3.63 11.79 7.01
CA VAL A 120 3.58 11.87 5.55
C VAL A 120 3.42 10.48 4.98
N LEU A 121 2.45 10.33 4.08
CA LEU A 121 2.18 9.12 3.30
C LEU A 121 2.55 9.37 1.83
N GLY A 122 3.35 8.48 1.27
CA GLY A 122 3.69 8.48 -0.15
C GLY A 122 5.14 8.89 -0.43
N SER A 123 5.71 8.32 -1.49
CA SER A 123 7.12 8.49 -1.88
C SER A 123 7.46 9.87 -2.46
N GLY A 124 6.46 10.69 -2.75
CA GLY A 124 6.62 11.94 -3.49
C GLY A 124 6.74 11.82 -5.01
N HIS A 125 6.71 10.60 -5.56
CA HIS A 125 6.64 10.43 -7.01
C HIS A 125 5.30 10.93 -7.59
N ASN A 126 4.19 10.55 -6.95
CA ASN A 126 2.85 11.00 -7.32
C ASN A 126 2.31 12.06 -6.37
N ALA A 127 2.46 11.83 -5.06
CA ALA A 127 2.01 12.75 -4.02
C ALA A 127 2.70 12.42 -2.68
N ARG A 128 2.68 13.42 -1.79
CA ARG A 128 2.91 13.32 -0.35
C ARG A 128 1.67 13.84 0.35
N THR A 129 0.94 12.94 0.99
CA THR A 129 -0.31 13.22 1.69
C THR A 129 -0.08 13.23 3.18
N ILE A 130 -0.61 14.21 3.89
CA ILE A 130 -0.38 14.36 5.32
C ILE A 130 -1.45 13.57 6.10
N LEU A 131 -1.03 12.91 7.17
CA LEU A 131 -1.88 12.19 8.11
C LEU A 131 -1.71 12.77 9.52
N THR A 132 -2.84 13.02 10.19
CA THR A 132 -2.87 13.34 11.63
C THR A 132 -3.58 12.22 12.38
N LEU A 133 -3.00 11.78 13.49
CA LEU A 133 -3.65 10.86 14.41
C LEU A 133 -4.19 11.63 15.61
N ASN A 134 -5.47 11.43 15.89
CA ASN A 134 -6.17 11.98 17.03
C ASN A 134 -6.68 10.86 17.94
N ARG A 135 -6.65 11.11 19.25
CA ARG A 135 -7.33 10.27 20.22
C ARG A 135 -8.77 10.77 20.36
N ALA A 136 -9.75 9.99 19.90
CA ALA A 136 -11.15 10.30 20.16
C ALA A 136 -11.50 10.10 21.64
N SER A 137 -12.62 10.69 22.05
CA SER A 137 -13.13 10.63 23.43
C SER A 137 -13.46 9.22 23.92
N ASP A 138 -13.75 8.29 23.01
CA ASP A 138 -13.99 6.87 23.28
C ASP A 138 -12.69 6.04 23.31
N GLY A 139 -11.53 6.67 23.15
CA GLY A 139 -10.21 6.04 23.21
C GLY A 139 -9.73 5.41 21.90
N VAL A 140 -10.57 5.37 20.86
CA VAL A 140 -10.17 4.88 19.53
C VAL A 140 -9.35 5.95 18.82
N THR A 141 -8.32 5.52 18.08
CA THR A 141 -7.53 6.43 17.24
C THR A 141 -8.29 6.76 15.96
N GLU A 142 -8.47 8.05 15.69
CA GLU A 142 -8.96 8.57 14.41
C GLU A 142 -7.78 9.06 13.58
N GLY A 143 -7.78 8.74 12.29
CA GLY A 143 -6.83 9.26 11.32
C GLY A 143 -7.49 10.27 10.41
N ILE A 144 -6.85 11.41 10.22
CA ILE A 144 -7.26 12.45 9.27
C ILE A 144 -6.27 12.41 8.11
N GLU A 145 -6.69 11.85 6.97
CA GLU A 145 -5.98 12.04 5.71
C GLU A 145 -6.32 13.45 5.21
N HIS A 146 -5.35 14.37 5.21
CA HIS A 146 -5.62 15.79 4.97
C HIS A 146 -6.11 16.07 3.55
N ARG A 147 -6.95 17.11 3.42
CA ARG A 147 -7.52 17.54 2.12
C ARG A 147 -6.47 18.02 1.13
N VAL A 148 -5.31 18.46 1.59
CA VAL A 148 -4.26 19.00 0.73
C VAL A 148 -3.04 18.08 0.78
N SER A 149 -2.57 17.70 -0.39
CA SER A 149 -1.33 16.97 -0.60
C SER A 149 -0.31 17.84 -1.31
N CYS A 150 0.97 17.50 -1.15
CA CYS A 150 2.05 18.05 -1.97
C CYS A 150 2.33 17.11 -3.14
N TYR A 151 2.20 17.63 -4.35
CA TYR A 151 2.50 16.97 -5.63
C TYR A 151 3.94 17.31 -6.07
N PRO A 152 4.46 16.66 -7.13
CA PRO A 152 5.76 17.00 -7.72
C PRO A 152 5.91 18.51 -7.99
N ASN A 153 7.16 18.99 -7.94
CA ASN A 153 7.49 20.41 -8.04
C ASN A 153 6.89 21.28 -6.92
N GLN A 154 6.69 20.69 -5.72
CA GLN A 154 6.20 21.38 -4.52
C GLN A 154 4.80 21.99 -4.67
N ARG A 155 4.01 21.50 -5.65
CA ARG A 155 2.67 22.01 -5.91
C ARG A 155 1.70 21.51 -4.85
N LEU A 156 0.96 22.41 -4.20
CA LEU A 156 -0.17 22.04 -3.37
C LEU A 156 -1.40 21.72 -4.22
N GLY A 157 -2.17 20.70 -3.84
CA GLY A 157 -3.39 20.32 -4.53
C GLY A 157 -4.32 19.52 -3.64
N MET A 158 -5.58 19.42 -4.04
CA MET A 158 -6.56 18.55 -3.36
C MET A 158 -6.07 17.10 -3.38
N THR A 159 -6.18 16.39 -2.26
CA THR A 159 -5.83 14.97 -2.15
C THR A 159 -6.74 14.13 -3.05
N VAL A 160 -6.17 13.15 -3.76
CA VAL A 160 -6.92 12.31 -4.70
C VAL A 160 -8.10 11.60 -4.01
N GLY A 161 -9.29 11.70 -4.61
CA GLY A 161 -10.53 11.13 -4.11
C GLY A 161 -11.22 11.97 -3.04
N HIS A 162 -10.77 13.21 -2.80
CA HIS A 162 -11.38 14.11 -1.82
C HIS A 162 -12.33 15.15 -2.41
N SER A 163 -12.21 15.44 -3.71
CA SER A 163 -13.01 16.45 -4.43
C SER A 163 -14.52 16.27 -4.25
N GLU A 164 -15.00 15.03 -4.35
CA GLU A 164 -16.45 14.70 -4.29
C GLU A 164 -16.96 14.35 -2.88
N LYS A 165 -16.07 14.31 -1.88
CA LYS A 165 -16.49 14.03 -0.50
C LYS A 165 -17.24 15.24 0.06
N LYS A 166 -18.02 15.04 1.12
CA LYS A 166 -18.69 16.12 1.85
C LYS A 166 -18.32 16.03 3.31
N ALA A 167 -18.00 17.17 3.92
CA ALA A 167 -17.81 17.24 5.36
C ALA A 167 -19.18 17.22 6.05
N THR A 168 -19.37 16.26 6.95
CA THR A 168 -20.56 16.15 7.82
C THR A 168 -20.25 16.55 9.26
N ARG A 169 -18.97 16.56 9.64
CA ARG A 169 -18.44 17.01 10.93
C ARG A 169 -17.35 18.05 10.72
N ASP A 170 -17.11 18.91 11.71
CA ASP A 170 -16.08 19.96 11.61
C ASP A 170 -14.68 19.39 11.33
N LEU A 171 -14.34 18.25 11.93
CA LEU A 171 -13.05 17.60 11.68
C LEU A 171 -12.87 17.15 10.22
N GLU A 172 -13.96 16.80 9.53
CA GLU A 172 -13.94 16.37 8.13
C GLU A 172 -13.71 17.52 7.14
N LYS A 173 -13.76 18.77 7.63
CA LYS A 173 -13.29 19.93 6.86
C LYS A 173 -11.79 19.83 6.59
N PHE A 174 -11.00 19.29 7.52
CA PHE A 174 -9.55 19.17 7.37
C PHE A 174 -9.11 17.95 6.57
N GLY A 175 -9.94 16.92 6.47
CA GLY A 175 -9.55 15.69 5.78
C GLY A 175 -10.63 14.63 5.73
N ASP A 176 -10.31 13.50 5.11
CA ASP A 176 -11.09 12.28 5.24
C ASP A 176 -10.76 11.61 6.58
N VAL A 177 -11.79 11.39 7.41
CA VAL A 177 -11.63 10.88 8.77
C VAL A 177 -11.95 9.40 8.81
N THR A 178 -10.94 8.58 9.09
CA THR A 178 -11.08 7.14 9.30
C THR A 178 -10.84 6.79 10.76
N ARG A 179 -11.26 5.59 11.19
CA ARG A 179 -11.11 5.12 12.57
C ARG A 179 -10.70 3.65 12.59
N GLY A 180 -9.99 3.23 13.64
CA GLY A 180 -9.71 1.81 13.92
C GLY A 180 -8.97 1.12 12.77
N GLU A 181 -9.50 -0.01 12.29
CA GLU A 181 -8.89 -0.81 11.23
C GLU A 181 -8.65 -0.02 9.93
N LEU A 182 -9.53 0.91 9.57
CA LEU A 182 -9.38 1.73 8.37
C LEU A 182 -8.15 2.65 8.47
N THR A 183 -7.95 3.28 9.63
CA THR A 183 -6.74 4.09 9.89
C THR A 183 -5.49 3.22 9.98
N GLN A 184 -5.60 2.04 10.61
CA GLN A 184 -4.49 1.10 10.72
C GLN A 184 -4.04 0.62 9.33
N ARG A 185 -4.93 0.58 8.34
CA ARG A 185 -4.58 0.22 6.96
C ARG A 185 -3.65 1.26 6.30
N CYS A 186 -3.80 2.55 6.59
CA CYS A 186 -2.86 3.58 6.12
C CYS A 186 -1.45 3.29 6.65
N VAL A 187 -1.32 3.06 7.97
CA VAL A 187 -0.04 2.72 8.60
C VAL A 187 0.51 1.41 8.06
N TYR A 188 -0.33 0.38 7.94
CA TYR A 188 0.09 -0.92 7.43
C TYR A 188 0.67 -0.82 6.02
N CYS A 189 -0.01 -0.14 5.07
CA CYS A 189 0.47 -0.08 3.70
C CYS A 189 1.73 0.79 3.51
N HIS A 190 1.98 1.73 4.42
CA HIS A 190 3.08 2.70 4.29
C HIS A 190 4.29 2.41 5.19
N THR A 191 4.19 1.44 6.10
CA THR A 191 5.26 1.08 7.05
C THR A 191 5.60 -0.41 6.98
N THR A 192 6.78 -0.76 7.50
CA THR A 192 7.21 -2.15 7.67
C THR A 192 6.49 -2.76 8.85
N THR A 193 6.39 -2.00 9.95
CA THR A 193 5.56 -2.29 11.10
C THR A 193 5.17 -0.98 11.79
N GLY A 194 4.04 -0.98 12.47
CA GLY A 194 3.50 0.18 13.18
C GLY A 194 2.10 -0.12 13.70
N ILE A 195 1.86 0.12 14.98
CA ILE A 195 0.60 -0.18 15.65
C ILE A 195 0.03 1.12 16.22
N LEU A 196 -1.19 1.45 15.84
CA LEU A 196 -1.89 2.60 16.38
C LEU A 196 -2.15 2.41 17.87
N THR A 197 -1.68 3.36 18.68
CA THR A 197 -1.88 3.36 20.13
C THR A 197 -2.13 4.80 20.59
N GLU A 198 -3.30 5.09 21.14
CA GLU A 198 -3.62 6.40 21.76
C GLU A 198 -3.26 7.65 20.91
N GLY A 199 -3.55 7.65 19.60
CA GLY A 199 -3.27 8.80 18.74
C GLY A 199 -1.81 8.94 18.28
N ARG A 200 -1.01 7.87 18.39
CA ARG A 200 0.38 7.77 17.88
C ARG A 200 0.61 6.39 17.28
N ILE A 201 1.76 6.22 16.63
CA ILE A 201 2.20 4.92 16.11
C ILE A 201 3.29 4.37 17.04
N ASP A 202 3.03 3.23 17.66
CA ASP A 202 4.00 2.46 18.44
C ASP A 202 4.69 1.40 17.55
N ARG A 203 5.89 0.97 17.95
CA ARG A 203 6.70 -0.04 17.24
C ARG A 203 6.86 0.29 15.75
N LEU A 204 7.04 1.57 15.44
CA LEU A 204 7.17 2.08 14.08
C LEU A 204 8.52 1.66 13.47
N VAL A 205 8.45 1.05 12.29
CA VAL A 205 9.55 0.97 11.33
C VAL A 205 9.02 1.55 10.02
N SER A 206 9.43 2.79 9.74
CA SER A 206 8.99 3.57 8.58
C SER A 206 9.29 2.87 7.26
N ASN A 207 8.49 3.20 6.23
CA ASN A 207 8.62 2.73 4.85
C ASN A 207 8.30 1.25 4.67
N VAL A 208 8.00 0.84 3.44
CA VAL A 208 7.92 -0.58 3.04
C VAL A 208 9.36 -1.07 2.81
N ASN A 209 9.96 -1.74 3.80
CA ASN A 209 11.34 -2.28 3.69
C ASN A 209 11.33 -3.80 3.50
N CYS A 210 12.54 -4.38 3.44
CA CYS A 210 12.80 -5.81 3.24
C CYS A 210 11.86 -6.72 4.06
N GLU A 211 11.74 -6.44 5.36
CA GLU A 211 10.98 -7.27 6.30
C GLU A 211 9.46 -7.09 6.21
N LYS A 212 8.96 -6.16 5.38
CA LYS A 212 7.54 -6.06 5.04
C LYS A 212 7.11 -7.19 4.11
N CYS A 213 7.98 -7.54 3.17
CA CYS A 213 7.74 -8.61 2.19
C CYS A 213 8.34 -9.94 2.63
N HIS A 214 9.51 -9.90 3.28
CA HIS A 214 10.26 -11.09 3.71
C HIS A 214 10.11 -11.43 5.21
N GLY A 215 9.21 -10.73 5.91
CA GLY A 215 8.95 -10.90 7.33
C GLY A 215 10.16 -10.63 8.25
N PRO A 216 10.03 -10.89 9.57
CA PRO A 216 11.08 -10.62 10.55
C PRO A 216 12.34 -11.46 10.31
N GLY A 217 13.49 -10.82 10.15
CA GLY A 217 14.72 -11.45 9.63
C GLY A 217 15.67 -12.10 10.62
N SER A 218 15.43 -11.98 11.94
CA SER A 218 16.38 -12.42 12.97
C SER A 218 16.83 -13.89 12.84
N GLU A 219 15.89 -14.81 12.61
CA GLU A 219 16.22 -16.24 12.50
C GLU A 219 16.97 -16.55 11.20
N HIS A 220 16.60 -15.88 10.10
CA HIS A 220 17.32 -16.00 8.84
C HIS A 220 18.74 -15.48 8.94
N VAL A 221 18.94 -14.31 9.55
CA VAL A 221 20.29 -13.74 9.77
C VAL A 221 21.14 -14.67 10.64
N ARG A 222 20.55 -15.25 11.69
CA ARG A 222 21.24 -16.24 12.55
C ARG A 222 21.68 -17.45 11.73
N GLN A 223 20.75 -18.05 10.98
CA GLN A 223 21.03 -19.20 10.13
C GLN A 223 22.06 -18.89 9.03
N ALA A 224 21.97 -17.73 8.38
CA ALA A 224 22.92 -17.31 7.34
C ALA A 224 24.35 -17.11 7.86
N ARG A 225 24.52 -16.80 9.15
CA ARG A 225 25.84 -16.68 9.79
C ARG A 225 26.41 -18.03 10.23
N GLU A 226 25.55 -19.00 10.55
CA GLU A 226 25.97 -20.29 11.11
C GLU A 226 26.04 -21.42 10.08
N LEU A 227 25.14 -21.41 9.09
CA LEU A 227 24.99 -22.47 8.10
C LEU A 227 25.77 -22.14 6.84
N LYS A 228 26.34 -23.18 6.22
CA LYS A 228 26.98 -23.07 4.90
C LYS A 228 25.97 -22.78 3.78
N ASP A 229 24.75 -23.24 3.95
CA ASP A 229 23.65 -23.13 2.98
C ASP A 229 22.35 -22.79 3.74
N PRO A 230 22.14 -21.51 4.08
CA PRO A 230 20.94 -21.07 4.78
C PRO A 230 19.71 -21.11 3.85
N PRO A 231 18.49 -21.14 4.41
CA PRO A 231 17.28 -21.06 3.60
C PRO A 231 17.29 -19.81 2.70
N PRO A 232 16.78 -19.92 1.46
CA PRO A 232 16.85 -18.83 0.49
C PRO A 232 16.02 -17.60 0.87
N TYR A 233 15.09 -17.72 1.83
CA TYR A 233 14.18 -16.64 2.23
C TYR A 233 14.06 -16.53 3.75
N SER A 234 13.81 -15.30 4.22
CA SER A 234 13.67 -14.97 5.64
C SER A 234 12.37 -15.50 6.25
N VAL A 235 11.27 -15.29 5.54
CA VAL A 235 10.05 -16.09 5.66
C VAL A 235 9.95 -16.91 4.40
N GLY A 236 10.19 -18.21 4.54
CA GLY A 236 9.95 -19.18 3.48
C GLY A 236 8.96 -20.18 4.01
N ASP A 237 7.71 -20.08 3.56
CA ASP A 237 6.87 -21.28 3.52
C ASP A 237 7.25 -22.02 2.23
N ALA A 238 7.48 -23.32 2.32
CA ALA A 238 7.65 -24.16 1.13
C ALA A 238 6.40 -24.11 0.21
N ALA A 239 5.26 -23.68 0.75
CA ALA A 239 4.01 -23.44 0.04
C ALA A 239 3.89 -22.04 -0.61
N TRP A 240 4.96 -21.22 -0.63
CA TRP A 240 4.91 -19.92 -1.31
C TRP A 240 4.67 -20.09 -2.81
N ASP A 241 3.44 -19.80 -3.24
CA ASP A 241 2.97 -19.98 -4.59
C ASP A 241 2.62 -18.63 -5.26
N VAL A 242 2.08 -18.70 -6.48
CA VAL A 242 1.68 -17.53 -7.26
C VAL A 242 0.61 -16.71 -6.52
N GLU A 243 -0.35 -17.38 -5.89
CA GLU A 243 -1.41 -16.71 -5.13
C GLU A 243 -0.86 -15.99 -3.89
N SER A 244 0.12 -16.57 -3.22
CA SER A 244 0.80 -15.97 -2.07
C SER A 244 1.48 -14.64 -2.44
N GLU A 245 2.16 -14.58 -3.60
CA GLU A 245 2.78 -13.34 -4.09
C GLU A 245 1.73 -12.28 -4.48
N ILE A 246 0.69 -12.69 -5.20
CA ILE A 246 -0.40 -11.78 -5.60
C ILE A 246 -1.11 -11.21 -4.37
N GLN A 247 -1.31 -12.02 -3.33
CA GLN A 247 -1.88 -11.57 -2.06
C GLN A 247 -0.97 -10.60 -1.33
N LEU A 248 0.34 -10.90 -1.25
CA LEU A 248 1.32 -10.01 -0.63
C LEU A 248 1.32 -8.62 -1.26
N CYS A 249 1.39 -8.53 -2.59
CA CYS A 249 1.34 -7.25 -3.29
C CYS A 249 -0.05 -6.60 -3.16
N GLY A 250 -1.11 -7.41 -3.28
CA GLY A 250 -2.51 -7.00 -3.27
C GLY A 250 -3.04 -6.54 -1.91
N ASP A 251 -2.30 -6.76 -0.83
CA ASP A 251 -2.62 -6.19 0.48
C ASP A 251 -2.62 -4.65 0.45
N CYS A 252 -1.65 -4.07 -0.29
CA CYS A 252 -1.49 -2.64 -0.45
C CYS A 252 -2.02 -2.16 -1.82
N HIS A 253 -1.67 -2.87 -2.90
CA HIS A 253 -2.07 -2.56 -4.28
C HIS A 253 -3.51 -3.00 -4.62
N ARG A 254 -4.22 -3.53 -3.62
CA ARG A 254 -5.62 -3.95 -3.59
C ARG A 254 -5.99 -5.07 -4.58
N LEU A 255 -6.77 -6.00 -4.05
CA LEU A 255 -7.34 -7.11 -4.79
C LEU A 255 -8.79 -6.81 -5.21
N PRO A 256 -9.31 -7.49 -6.25
CA PRO A 256 -10.71 -7.36 -6.68
C PRO A 256 -11.74 -7.50 -5.56
N ARG A 257 -11.46 -8.30 -4.53
CA ARG A 257 -12.35 -8.49 -3.36
C ARG A 257 -12.66 -7.21 -2.58
N SER A 258 -11.86 -6.15 -2.75
CA SER A 258 -12.07 -4.84 -2.13
C SER A 258 -12.78 -3.83 -3.03
N ILE A 259 -13.23 -4.25 -4.22
CA ILE A 259 -13.85 -3.41 -5.25
C ILE A 259 -15.31 -3.84 -5.43
N THR A 260 -16.21 -2.89 -5.68
CA THR A 260 -17.62 -3.23 -5.86
C THR A 260 -17.85 -4.02 -7.16
N LYS A 261 -18.91 -4.83 -7.20
CA LYS A 261 -19.28 -5.56 -8.42
C LYS A 261 -19.58 -4.63 -9.60
N GLN A 262 -20.08 -3.42 -9.35
CA GLN A 262 -20.36 -2.43 -10.39
C GLN A 262 -19.05 -1.90 -10.98
N GLU A 263 -18.12 -1.45 -10.13
CA GLU A 263 -16.79 -0.99 -10.58
C GLU A 263 -16.02 -2.11 -11.30
N LEU A 264 -16.09 -3.36 -10.83
CA LEU A 264 -15.48 -4.47 -11.55
C LEU A 264 -16.10 -4.70 -12.93
N ARG A 265 -17.40 -4.44 -13.12
CA ARG A 265 -18.02 -4.53 -14.45
C ARG A 265 -17.61 -3.37 -15.34
N ASP A 266 -17.74 -2.15 -14.82
CA ASP A 266 -17.54 -0.92 -15.58
C ASP A 266 -16.06 -0.64 -15.86
N TYR A 267 -15.18 -1.15 -14.99
CA TYR A 267 -13.74 -0.94 -15.01
C TYR A 267 -13.36 0.54 -15.20
N PRO A 268 -13.78 1.44 -14.28
CA PRO A 268 -13.48 2.85 -14.41
C PRO A 268 -11.96 3.09 -14.37
N ASN A 269 -11.52 4.19 -14.97
CA ASN A 269 -10.11 4.61 -15.00
C ASN A 269 -9.42 4.62 -13.63
N THR A 270 -10.18 4.85 -12.56
CA THR A 270 -9.69 4.82 -11.17
C THR A 270 -9.20 3.46 -10.71
N LEU A 271 -9.55 2.35 -11.40
CA LEU A 271 -9.02 1.03 -11.10
C LEU A 271 -7.60 0.80 -11.62
N ALA A 272 -7.07 1.65 -12.51
CA ALA A 272 -5.69 1.55 -12.98
C ALA A 272 -4.67 1.64 -11.82
N ARG A 273 -5.04 2.29 -10.71
CA ARG A 273 -4.23 2.35 -9.48
C ARG A 273 -4.17 1.03 -8.68
N PHE A 274 -5.01 0.07 -9.02
CA PHE A 274 -5.07 -1.26 -8.39
C PHE A 274 -4.63 -2.32 -9.39
N GLN A 275 -3.31 -2.40 -9.60
CA GLN A 275 -2.68 -3.21 -10.65
C GLN A 275 -3.14 -4.68 -10.66
N PRO A 276 -3.32 -5.37 -9.51
CA PRO A 276 -3.81 -6.74 -9.50
C PRO A 276 -5.20 -6.89 -10.14
N VAL A 277 -6.07 -5.88 -10.05
CA VAL A 277 -7.42 -5.93 -10.63
C VAL A 277 -7.36 -6.06 -12.15
N GLY A 278 -6.50 -5.29 -12.80
CA GLY A 278 -6.29 -5.39 -14.24
C GLY A 278 -5.52 -6.65 -14.63
N MET A 279 -4.43 -6.96 -13.92
CA MET A 279 -3.59 -8.10 -14.24
C MET A 279 -4.37 -9.42 -14.23
N LEU A 280 -5.19 -9.65 -13.20
CA LEU A 280 -6.00 -10.86 -13.05
C LEU A 280 -7.08 -11.04 -14.15
N ARG A 281 -7.37 -9.99 -14.92
CA ARG A 281 -8.30 -10.01 -16.08
C ARG A 281 -7.58 -10.17 -17.41
N SER A 282 -6.26 -10.00 -17.42
CA SER A 282 -5.47 -9.98 -18.64
C SER A 282 -5.37 -11.37 -19.27
N LYS A 283 -5.40 -11.42 -20.61
CA LYS A 283 -5.37 -12.71 -21.34
C LYS A 283 -4.10 -13.50 -21.05
N CYS A 284 -2.96 -12.83 -20.87
CA CYS A 284 -1.68 -13.48 -20.52
C CYS A 284 -1.75 -14.22 -19.18
N TYR A 285 -2.33 -13.62 -18.14
CA TYR A 285 -2.55 -14.29 -16.86
C TYR A 285 -3.53 -15.47 -17.00
N LEU A 286 -4.64 -15.28 -17.72
CA LEU A 286 -5.62 -16.36 -17.91
C LEU A 286 -5.08 -17.54 -18.73
N ALA A 287 -4.30 -17.26 -19.78
CA ALA A 287 -3.74 -18.26 -20.69
C ALA A 287 -2.53 -18.99 -20.11
N SER A 288 -1.80 -18.38 -19.18
CA SER A 288 -0.70 -19.02 -18.44
C SER A 288 -1.18 -19.98 -17.34
N ASN A 289 -2.44 -20.44 -17.39
CA ASN A 289 -3.07 -21.19 -16.32
C ASN A 289 -2.98 -20.47 -14.95
N ARG A 290 -3.00 -19.12 -14.96
CA ARG A 290 -2.91 -18.27 -13.76
C ARG A 290 -1.56 -18.34 -13.04
N GLU A 291 -0.49 -18.73 -13.73
CA GLU A 291 0.85 -18.85 -13.16
C GLU A 291 1.66 -17.54 -13.19
N MET A 292 1.18 -16.50 -13.87
CA MET A 292 1.85 -15.20 -13.87
C MET A 292 1.65 -14.46 -12.55
N LYS A 293 2.72 -13.83 -12.07
CA LYS A 293 2.80 -13.05 -10.84
C LYS A 293 3.43 -11.68 -11.08
N CYS A 294 3.41 -10.80 -10.08
CA CYS A 294 3.95 -9.44 -10.23
C CYS A 294 5.43 -9.47 -10.65
N SER A 295 6.19 -10.39 -10.05
CA SER A 295 7.60 -10.61 -10.35
C SER A 295 7.89 -11.32 -11.67
N THR A 296 6.86 -11.77 -12.41
CA THR A 296 7.04 -12.21 -13.81
C THR A 296 7.54 -11.03 -14.67
N CYS A 297 7.04 -9.82 -14.41
CA CYS A 297 7.35 -8.63 -15.21
C CYS A 297 8.28 -7.66 -14.48
N HIS A 298 8.11 -7.49 -13.16
CA HIS A 298 8.85 -6.50 -12.38
C HIS A 298 9.89 -7.14 -11.46
N ASP A 299 11.03 -6.48 -11.29
CA ASP A 299 11.89 -6.79 -10.15
C ASP A 299 11.31 -6.06 -8.91
N PRO A 300 10.94 -6.77 -7.83
CA PRO A 300 10.35 -6.14 -6.64
C PRO A 300 11.32 -5.21 -5.89
N HIS A 301 12.62 -5.24 -6.18
CA HIS A 301 13.62 -4.35 -5.57
C HIS A 301 13.91 -3.13 -6.45
N GLN A 302 13.77 -3.24 -7.76
CA GLN A 302 14.15 -2.17 -8.69
C GLN A 302 12.98 -1.22 -8.97
N SER A 303 13.25 0.08 -8.87
CA SER A 303 12.26 1.11 -9.26
C SER A 303 11.88 0.99 -10.73
N VAL A 304 10.58 0.97 -11.03
CA VAL A 304 10.07 0.98 -12.42
C VAL A 304 10.50 2.22 -13.21
N HIS A 305 10.79 3.33 -12.52
CA HIS A 305 11.31 4.55 -13.13
C HIS A 305 12.80 4.45 -13.51
N GLY A 306 13.52 3.48 -12.96
CA GLY A 306 14.92 3.19 -13.28
C GLY A 306 15.09 2.23 -14.46
N ILE A 307 14.00 1.74 -15.06
CA ILE A 307 14.01 0.75 -16.13
C ILE A 307 13.49 1.40 -17.42
N SER A 308 14.20 1.20 -18.53
CA SER A 308 13.75 1.72 -19.82
C SER A 308 12.49 0.99 -20.32
N GLN A 309 11.67 1.67 -21.11
CA GLN A 309 10.49 1.04 -21.72
C GLN A 309 10.87 -0.21 -22.52
N HIS A 310 11.97 -0.14 -23.30
CA HIS A 310 12.46 -1.28 -24.06
C HIS A 310 12.82 -2.48 -23.17
N ALA A 311 13.47 -2.26 -22.02
CA ALA A 311 13.81 -3.33 -21.09
C ALA A 311 12.57 -3.98 -20.46
N HIS A 312 11.51 -3.20 -20.17
CA HIS A 312 10.23 -3.77 -19.76
C HIS A 312 9.55 -4.56 -20.89
N GLU A 313 9.60 -4.07 -22.13
CA GLU A 313 9.00 -4.75 -23.28
C GLU A 313 9.64 -6.10 -23.59
N GLN A 314 10.90 -6.31 -23.21
CA GLN A 314 11.53 -7.64 -23.27
C GLN A 314 10.80 -8.69 -22.42
N LYS A 315 10.07 -8.28 -21.37
CA LYS A 315 9.21 -9.21 -20.60
C LYS A 315 8.03 -9.70 -21.42
N CYS A 316 7.48 -8.87 -22.30
CA CYS A 316 6.41 -9.25 -23.22
C CYS A 316 6.96 -10.20 -24.30
N ILE A 317 8.12 -9.85 -24.86
CA ILE A 317 8.75 -10.56 -25.99
C ILE A 317 9.22 -11.97 -25.59
N GLN A 318 9.43 -12.25 -24.29
CA GLN A 318 9.70 -13.62 -23.81
C GLN A 318 8.63 -14.64 -24.20
N CYS A 319 7.37 -14.22 -24.28
CA CYS A 319 6.28 -15.08 -24.78
C CYS A 319 5.83 -14.68 -26.18
N HIS A 320 5.92 -13.40 -26.53
CA HIS A 320 5.52 -12.87 -27.84
C HIS A 320 6.72 -12.77 -28.80
N ASP A 321 7.60 -13.76 -28.81
CA ASP A 321 8.76 -13.83 -29.70
C ASP A 321 8.30 -14.22 -31.11
N SER A 322 8.70 -13.44 -32.12
CA SER A 322 8.46 -13.76 -33.53
C SER A 322 8.96 -15.14 -33.99
N ASN A 323 9.90 -15.74 -33.26
CA ASN A 323 10.40 -17.09 -33.51
C ASN A 323 9.56 -18.20 -32.88
N ASP A 324 8.59 -17.85 -32.01
CA ASP A 324 7.68 -18.79 -31.37
C ASP A 324 6.22 -18.51 -31.80
N SER A 325 5.60 -19.51 -32.43
CA SER A 325 4.21 -19.46 -32.87
C SER A 325 3.19 -19.83 -31.78
N SER A 326 3.64 -20.14 -30.57
CA SER A 326 2.78 -20.50 -29.44
C SER A 326 1.91 -19.34 -28.95
N HIS A 327 2.31 -18.09 -29.21
CA HIS A 327 1.59 -16.89 -28.82
C HIS A 327 1.29 -15.97 -30.02
N THR A 328 0.29 -15.13 -29.86
CA THR A 328 -0.09 -14.14 -30.88
C THR A 328 0.96 -13.04 -30.96
N ILE A 329 1.59 -12.87 -32.12
CA ILE A 329 2.55 -11.79 -32.37
C ILE A 329 1.81 -10.53 -32.80
N CYS A 330 2.23 -9.38 -32.28
CA CYS A 330 1.64 -8.08 -32.63
C CYS A 330 1.94 -7.77 -34.12
N PRO A 331 0.91 -7.47 -34.94
CA PRO A 331 1.10 -7.19 -36.36
C PRO A 331 1.69 -5.79 -36.63
N VAL A 332 1.71 -4.92 -35.62
CA VAL A 332 2.22 -3.54 -35.74
C VAL A 332 3.72 -3.48 -35.46
N SER A 333 4.16 -4.17 -34.41
CA SER A 333 5.56 -4.19 -33.97
C SER A 333 5.79 -5.43 -33.12
N ALA A 334 6.74 -6.27 -33.51
CA ALA A 334 7.14 -7.46 -32.75
C ALA A 334 8.22 -7.19 -31.70
N GLU A 335 8.84 -6.00 -31.71
CA GLU A 335 10.08 -5.73 -30.95
C GLU A 335 10.00 -4.55 -29.98
N ALA A 336 9.02 -3.65 -30.14
CA ALA A 336 8.98 -2.40 -29.37
C ALA A 336 7.58 -1.76 -29.31
N ASN A 337 7.42 -0.81 -28.38
CA ASN A 337 6.22 0.01 -28.16
C ASN A 337 4.96 -0.76 -27.75
N CYS A 338 5.12 -1.96 -27.18
CA CYS A 338 4.02 -2.80 -26.71
C CYS A 338 3.21 -2.08 -25.62
N ILE A 339 3.89 -1.44 -24.66
CA ILE A 339 3.27 -0.82 -23.48
C ILE A 339 2.33 0.32 -23.89
N LYS A 340 2.72 1.13 -24.89
CA LYS A 340 1.94 2.27 -25.37
C LYS A 340 0.51 1.88 -25.78
N CYS A 341 0.34 0.72 -26.42
CA CYS A 341 -0.95 0.25 -26.93
C CYS A 341 -1.62 -0.76 -26.01
N HIS A 342 -0.86 -1.62 -25.34
CA HIS A 342 -1.41 -2.72 -24.54
C HIS A 342 -1.56 -2.42 -23.05
N MET A 343 -0.91 -1.36 -22.57
CA MET A 343 -0.96 -0.86 -21.20
C MET A 343 -1.01 0.67 -21.23
N PRO A 344 -2.01 1.29 -21.87
CA PRO A 344 -2.04 2.73 -22.08
C PRO A 344 -2.04 3.48 -20.75
N VAL A 345 -1.53 4.71 -20.79
CA VAL A 345 -1.59 5.63 -19.65
C VAL A 345 -3.05 6.03 -19.43
N VAL A 346 -3.49 5.90 -18.18
CA VAL A 346 -4.82 6.26 -17.71
C VAL A 346 -4.70 7.46 -16.77
N PRO A 347 -5.23 8.63 -17.15
CA PRO A 347 -5.16 9.81 -16.31
C PRO A 347 -6.00 9.62 -15.04
N GLN A 348 -5.48 10.12 -13.93
CA GLN A 348 -6.12 10.19 -12.63
C GLN A 348 -6.30 11.67 -12.25
N GLU A 349 -6.94 11.91 -11.11
CA GLU A 349 -6.96 13.26 -10.52
C GLU A 349 -5.54 13.78 -10.30
N GLN A 350 -5.39 15.11 -10.33
CA GLN A 350 -4.14 15.81 -9.98
C GLN A 350 -2.96 15.50 -10.91
N ASP A 351 -3.26 15.28 -12.20
CA ASP A 351 -2.29 15.01 -13.28
C ASP A 351 -1.46 13.73 -13.04
N ILE A 352 -1.94 12.83 -12.18
CA ILE A 352 -1.30 11.54 -11.98
C ILE A 352 -1.62 10.63 -13.17
N GLU A 353 -0.59 10.00 -13.71
CA GLU A 353 -0.67 9.12 -14.86
C GLU A 353 -0.27 7.69 -14.46
N LEU A 354 -1.13 6.71 -14.73
CA LEU A 354 -0.89 5.31 -14.37
C LEU A 354 -1.11 4.39 -15.56
N HIS A 355 -0.24 3.41 -15.78
CA HIS A 355 -0.43 2.41 -16.82
C HIS A 355 -1.52 1.40 -16.44
N ASP A 356 -2.46 1.14 -17.35
CA ASP A 356 -3.46 0.08 -17.17
C ASP A 356 -2.78 -1.30 -17.15
N HIS A 357 -3.06 -2.08 -16.10
CA HIS A 357 -2.57 -3.45 -15.96
C HIS A 357 -3.57 -4.47 -16.50
N TRP A 358 -4.71 -4.05 -17.06
CA TRP A 358 -5.53 -4.92 -17.89
C TRP A 358 -4.96 -5.01 -19.31
N ILE A 359 -3.91 -5.80 -19.45
CA ILE A 359 -3.10 -5.96 -20.65
C ILE A 359 -3.92 -6.61 -21.76
N ARG A 360 -4.21 -5.85 -22.82
CA ARG A 360 -5.04 -6.29 -23.96
C ARG A 360 -4.82 -5.42 -25.20
N VAL A 361 -5.40 -5.81 -26.33
CA VAL A 361 -5.59 -4.87 -27.45
C VAL A 361 -6.76 -3.97 -27.08
N HIS A 362 -6.57 -2.66 -27.12
CA HIS A 362 -7.65 -1.68 -26.95
C HIS A 362 -8.29 -1.41 -28.31
N GLU A 363 -9.61 -1.47 -28.38
CA GLU A 363 -10.36 -1.00 -29.57
C GLU A 363 -10.49 0.52 -29.44
N ASP A 364 -10.16 1.24 -30.52
CA ASP A 364 -10.26 2.71 -30.61
C ASP A 364 -11.72 3.19 -30.59
#